data_AF-A0A1Q2YRC8-F1
#
_entry.id   AF-A0A1Q2YRC8-F1
#
_cell.length_a   1.000
_cell.length_b   1.000
_cell.length_c   1.000
_cell.angle_alpha   90.00
_cell.angle_beta   90.00
_cell.angle_gamma   90.00
#
_symmetry.space_group_name_H-M   'P 1'
#
loop_
_entity.id
_entity.type
_entity.pdbx_description
1 polymer ?
#
loop_
_entity_poly.entity_id
_entity_poly.type
_entity_poly.pdbx_seq_one_letter_code
_entity_poly.pdbx_strand_id
1 'polypeptide(L)'
;MIRRVAEATRDLRDGMGAVIEVKNQARVHLWYEQRFGSPYPRLTSARDGIGRYLVACTCIGIEAATGAVHAPDGFGDLEAGILRMNPLSGNRHDLFRRKAESYRARWPWLSIAEPGPKGGPLTP
;
A
#
# COMPACT_ATOMS: atom_id res chain seq x y z
N MET A 1 5.38 22.65 5.46
CA MET A 1 4.74 22.03 4.28
C MET A 1 3.61 21.07 4.66
N ILE A 2 3.84 19.93 5.32
CA ILE A 2 2.77 18.95 5.59
C ILE A 2 1.63 19.49 6.47
N ARG A 3 1.93 20.37 7.45
CA ARG A 3 0.91 21.07 8.25
C ARG A 3 0.01 21.97 7.40
N ARG A 4 0.55 22.63 6.37
CA ARG A 4 -0.22 23.47 5.45
C ARG A 4 -1.15 22.62 4.57
N VAL A 5 -0.69 21.45 4.12
CA VAL A 5 -1.52 20.51 3.36
C VAL A 5 -2.63 19.93 4.24
N ALA A 6 -2.31 19.57 5.49
CA ALA A 6 -3.31 19.11 6.45
C ALA A 6 -4.38 20.17 6.74
N GLU A 7 -3.97 21.43 6.83
CA GLU A 7 -4.88 22.57 6.99
C GLU A 7 -5.78 22.75 5.75
N ALA A 8 -5.18 22.76 4.56
CA ALA A 8 -5.87 22.97 3.29
C ALA A 8 -6.81 21.82 2.89
N THR A 9 -6.79 20.71 3.64
CA THR A 9 -7.66 19.54 3.40
C THR A 9 -8.61 19.30 4.57
N ARG A 10 -8.73 20.23 5.51
CA ARG A 10 -9.53 20.05 6.74
C ARG A 10 -11.01 19.81 6.43
N ASP A 11 -11.58 20.59 5.53
CA ASP A 11 -12.94 20.45 5.02
C ASP A 11 -13.23 19.04 4.46
N LEU A 12 -12.27 18.49 3.71
CA LEU A 12 -12.35 17.13 3.17
C LEU A 12 -12.34 16.07 4.29
N ARG A 13 -11.57 16.30 5.36
CA ARG A 13 -11.51 15.39 6.52
C ARG A 13 -12.82 15.38 7.31
N ASP A 14 -13.47 16.54 7.42
CA ASP A 14 -14.65 16.72 8.26
C ASP A 14 -15.97 16.44 7.50
N GLY A 15 -15.97 16.52 6.16
CA GLY A 15 -17.18 16.46 5.34
C GLY A 15 -17.45 15.14 4.58
N MET A 16 -16.47 14.26 4.35
CA MET A 16 -16.62 13.13 3.40
C MET A 16 -17.04 11.79 4.02
N GLY A 17 -17.32 11.70 5.32
CA GLY A 17 -17.67 10.43 5.97
C GLY A 17 -16.59 9.35 5.88
N ALA A 18 -15.38 9.72 5.46
CA ALA A 18 -14.24 8.84 5.25
C ALA A 18 -13.03 9.35 6.05
N VAL A 19 -12.19 8.42 6.50
CA VAL A 19 -10.96 8.78 7.20
C VAL A 19 -9.92 9.27 6.18
N ILE A 20 -9.62 10.57 6.24
CA ILE A 20 -8.61 11.19 5.38
C ILE A 20 -7.27 11.30 6.13
N GLU A 21 -6.24 10.67 5.56
CA GLU A 21 -4.87 10.69 6.08
C GLU A 21 -3.93 11.51 5.20
N VAL A 22 -3.25 12.50 5.79
CA VAL A 22 -2.22 13.30 5.12
C VAL A 22 -0.84 12.84 5.56
N LYS A 23 -0.02 12.32 4.62
CA LYS A 23 1.33 11.79 4.90
C LYS A 23 2.37 12.41 3.96
N ASN A 24 3.56 12.70 4.49
CA ASN A 24 4.70 13.12 3.68
C ASN A 24 5.59 11.93 3.31
N GLN A 25 5.35 11.35 2.13
CA GLN A 25 6.08 10.18 1.65
C GLN A 25 7.55 10.50 1.27
N ALA A 26 7.86 11.74 0.91
CA ALA A 26 9.21 12.16 0.49
C ALA A 26 10.27 12.13 1.61
N ARG A 27 9.86 11.87 2.86
CA ARG A 27 10.74 11.82 4.04
C ARG A 27 10.79 10.46 4.71
N VAL A 28 10.16 9.44 4.12
CA VAL A 28 10.11 8.09 4.70
C VAL A 28 11.50 7.49 4.88
N HIS A 29 12.40 7.73 3.91
CA HIS A 29 13.79 7.27 3.96
C HIS A 29 14.58 7.79 5.17
N LEU A 30 14.13 8.85 5.85
CA LEU A 30 14.82 9.41 7.02
C LEU A 30 14.55 8.65 8.32
N TRP A 31 13.49 7.83 8.39
CA TRP A 31 13.08 7.16 9.63
C TRP A 31 12.72 5.68 9.46
N TYR A 32 12.47 5.23 8.23
CA TYR A 32 11.98 3.87 7.99
C TYR A 32 12.98 2.80 8.45
N GLU A 33 14.26 2.99 8.15
CA GLU A 33 15.31 2.05 8.54
C GLU A 33 15.42 1.91 10.05
N GLN A 34 15.38 3.03 10.79
CA GLN A 34 15.39 3.00 12.26
C GLN A 34 14.19 2.23 12.84
N ARG A 35 13.04 2.28 12.16
CA ARG A 35 11.80 1.63 12.62
C ARG A 35 11.70 0.15 12.22
N PHE A 36 12.22 -0.22 11.05
CA PHE A 36 11.97 -1.53 10.43
C PHE A 36 13.24 -2.30 10.08
N GLY A 37 14.43 -1.75 10.32
CA GLY A 37 15.72 -2.42 10.10
C GLY A 37 16.07 -2.67 8.64
N SER A 38 15.46 -1.94 7.70
CA SER A 38 15.74 -2.06 6.27
C SER A 38 15.81 -0.70 5.60
N PRO A 39 16.74 -0.49 4.66
CA PRO A 39 16.85 0.78 3.96
C PRO A 39 15.58 1.04 3.14
N TYR A 40 15.19 2.30 3.07
CA TYR A 40 14.08 2.76 2.26
C TYR A 40 14.59 3.85 1.32
N PRO A 41 14.64 3.61 -0.01
CA PRO A 41 15.17 4.60 -0.93
C PRO A 41 14.30 5.85 -0.96
N ARG A 42 14.92 7.00 -1.26
CA ARG A 42 14.19 8.24 -1.48
C ARG A 42 13.19 8.05 -2.64
N LEU A 43 11.94 8.39 -2.40
CA LEU A 43 10.90 8.34 -3.42
C LEU A 43 11.01 9.55 -4.35
N THR A 44 10.75 9.35 -5.64
CA THR A 44 10.74 10.40 -6.66
C THR A 44 9.32 10.76 -7.09
N SER A 45 8.35 9.87 -6.85
CA SER A 45 6.95 10.08 -7.17
C SER A 45 5.99 9.46 -6.14
N ALA A 46 4.70 9.83 -6.19
CA ALA A 46 3.66 9.16 -5.42
C ALA A 46 3.47 7.70 -5.85
N ARG A 47 3.64 7.41 -7.15
CA ARG A 47 3.57 6.06 -7.73
C ARG A 47 4.64 5.14 -7.12
N ASP A 48 5.85 5.66 -6.90
CA ASP A 48 6.93 4.92 -6.22
C ASP A 48 6.52 4.50 -4.81
N GLY A 49 5.83 5.39 -4.08
CA GLY A 49 5.31 5.12 -2.75
C GLY A 49 4.23 4.04 -2.76
N ILE A 50 3.26 4.15 -3.68
CA ILE A 50 2.17 3.20 -3.86
C ILE A 50 2.72 1.80 -4.18
N GLY A 51 3.67 1.71 -5.12
CA GLY A 51 4.27 0.43 -5.52
C GLY A 51 5.08 -0.28 -4.42
N ARG A 52 5.23 0.32 -3.23
CA ARG A 52 5.93 -0.28 -2.08
C ARG A 52 5.00 -0.80 -0.98
N TYR A 53 3.68 -0.74 -1.18
CA TYR A 53 2.75 -1.36 -0.24
C TYR A 53 2.96 -2.87 -0.16
N LEU A 54 2.73 -3.43 1.03
CA LEU A 54 3.04 -4.83 1.32
C LEU A 54 2.17 -5.82 0.53
N VAL A 55 0.92 -5.43 0.24
CA VAL A 55 -0.07 -6.26 -0.43
C VAL A 55 -0.28 -5.74 -1.85
N ALA A 56 0.00 -6.58 -2.84
CA ALA A 56 0.12 -6.20 -4.25
C ALA A 56 -1.15 -5.55 -4.81
N CYS A 57 -2.33 -6.15 -4.56
CA CYS A 57 -3.62 -5.63 -5.00
C CYS A 57 -4.01 -4.28 -4.37
N THR A 58 -3.29 -3.83 -3.34
CA THR A 58 -3.52 -2.50 -2.72
C THR A 58 -2.61 -1.41 -3.29
N CYS A 59 -1.68 -1.75 -4.18
CA CYS A 59 -0.79 -0.81 -4.87
C CYS A 59 -1.56 -0.01 -5.95
N ILE A 60 -2.64 0.67 -5.57
CA ILE A 60 -3.52 1.40 -6.49
C ILE A 60 -3.55 2.89 -6.12
N GLY A 61 -3.58 3.75 -7.12
CA GLY A 61 -3.81 5.18 -6.94
C GLY A 61 -4.59 5.80 -8.09
N ILE A 62 -5.31 6.87 -7.78
CA ILE A 62 -6.01 7.72 -8.75
C ILE A 62 -5.47 9.14 -8.57
N GLU A 63 -5.02 9.76 -9.65
CA GLU A 63 -4.58 11.15 -9.65
C GLU A 63 -5.80 12.08 -9.65
N ALA A 64 -5.89 12.96 -8.65
CA ALA A 64 -7.05 13.83 -8.46
C ALA A 64 -7.28 14.81 -9.62
N ALA A 65 -6.21 15.28 -10.28
CA ALA A 65 -6.31 16.28 -11.34
C ALA A 65 -6.74 15.70 -12.69
N THR A 66 -6.33 14.46 -12.99
CA THR A 66 -6.46 13.87 -14.32
C THR A 66 -7.39 12.65 -14.34
N GLY A 67 -7.69 12.08 -13.18
CA GLY A 67 -8.33 10.78 -13.07
C GLY A 67 -7.44 9.61 -13.49
N ALA A 68 -6.15 9.86 -13.80
CA ALA A 68 -5.25 8.82 -14.25
C ALA A 68 -5.06 7.76 -13.16
N VAL A 69 -5.22 6.50 -13.56
CA VAL A 69 -5.14 5.35 -12.67
C VAL A 69 -3.75 4.73 -12.72
N HIS A 70 -3.20 4.40 -11.56
CA HIS A 70 -2.00 3.61 -11.41
C HIS A 70 -2.36 2.30 -10.69
N ALA A 71 -2.31 1.19 -11.41
CA ALA A 71 -2.56 -0.16 -10.90
C ALA A 71 -1.62 -1.15 -11.61
N PRO A 72 -0.35 -1.29 -11.16
CA PRO A 72 0.68 -2.04 -11.87
C PRO A 72 0.36 -3.54 -12.04
N ASP A 73 -0.38 -4.12 -11.09
CA ASP A 73 -0.81 -5.51 -11.12
C ASP A 73 -2.27 -5.66 -11.62
N GLY A 74 -2.87 -4.59 -12.14
CA GLY A 74 -4.29 -4.56 -12.52
C GLY A 74 -5.23 -4.66 -11.32
N PHE A 75 -6.47 -5.10 -11.57
CA PHE A 75 -7.54 -5.19 -10.57
C PHE A 75 -7.97 -6.62 -10.22
N GLY A 76 -7.49 -7.64 -10.94
CA GLY A 76 -7.97 -9.02 -10.78
C GLY A 76 -7.84 -9.55 -9.35
N ASP A 77 -6.68 -9.40 -8.72
CA ASP A 77 -6.46 -9.81 -7.33
C ASP A 77 -7.36 -9.01 -6.36
N LEU A 78 -7.62 -7.72 -6.64
CA LEU A 78 -8.50 -6.89 -5.80
C LEU A 78 -9.96 -7.35 -5.89
N GLU A 79 -10.45 -7.58 -7.11
CA GLU A 79 -11.80 -8.06 -7.39
C GLU A 79 -12.05 -9.45 -6.82
N ALA A 80 -11.06 -10.34 -6.93
CA ALA A 80 -11.11 -11.70 -6.37
C ALA A 80 -10.86 -11.76 -4.85
N GLY A 81 -10.46 -10.65 -4.21
CA GLY A 81 -10.16 -10.62 -2.78
C GLY A 81 -8.87 -11.33 -2.39
N ILE A 82 -7.91 -11.44 -3.30
CA ILE A 82 -6.64 -12.14 -3.11
C ILE A 82 -5.59 -11.17 -2.59
N LEU A 83 -5.05 -11.45 -1.41
CA LEU A 83 -3.99 -10.69 -0.76
C LEU A 83 -2.67 -11.41 -0.97
N ARG A 84 -1.96 -11.03 -2.05
CA ARG A 84 -0.61 -11.53 -2.36
C ARG A 84 0.46 -10.56 -1.89
N MET A 85 1.59 -11.09 -1.45
CA MET A 85 2.76 -10.29 -1.10
C MET A 85 3.31 -9.58 -2.34
N ASN A 86 3.50 -8.27 -2.25
CA ASN A 86 4.15 -7.49 -3.29
C ASN A 86 5.62 -7.94 -3.43
N PRO A 87 6.10 -8.36 -4.61
CA PRO A 87 7.48 -8.79 -4.83
C PRO A 87 8.54 -7.74 -4.44
N LEU A 88 8.20 -6.44 -4.54
CA LEU A 88 9.08 -5.33 -4.11
C LEU A 88 9.22 -5.23 -2.57
N SER A 89 8.47 -6.05 -1.83
CA SER A 89 8.54 -6.12 -0.37
C SER A 89 9.78 -6.87 0.15
N GLY A 90 10.57 -7.50 -0.72
CA GLY A 90 11.78 -8.23 -0.32
C GLY A 90 11.47 -9.32 0.72
N ASN A 91 12.29 -9.43 1.77
CA ASN A 91 12.12 -10.47 2.81
C ASN A 91 11.13 -10.10 3.93
N ARG A 92 10.20 -9.16 3.72
CA ARG A 92 9.29 -8.65 4.76
C ARG A 92 8.01 -9.48 4.94
N HIS A 93 8.15 -10.82 4.99
CA HIS A 93 7.02 -11.75 5.07
C HIS A 93 6.14 -11.53 6.31
N ASP A 94 6.73 -11.31 7.48
CA ASP A 94 5.96 -11.11 8.73
C ASP A 94 5.16 -9.81 8.71
N LEU A 95 5.73 -8.73 8.16
CA LEU A 95 5.03 -7.46 8.01
C LEU A 95 3.87 -7.59 7.01
N PHE A 96 4.09 -8.29 5.89
CA PHE A 96 3.04 -8.62 4.94
C PHE A 96 1.92 -9.40 5.62
N ARG A 97 2.23 -10.51 6.30
CA ARG A 97 1.23 -11.37 6.95
C ARG A 97 0.41 -10.59 7.96
N ARG A 98 1.04 -9.83 8.85
CA ARG A 98 0.33 -8.96 9.81
C ARG A 98 -0.59 -7.96 9.13
N LYS A 99 -0.17 -7.37 8.02
CA LYS A 99 -0.98 -6.40 7.28
C LYS A 99 -2.16 -7.07 6.56
N ALA A 100 -1.93 -8.22 5.94
CA ALA A 100 -2.97 -9.01 5.26
C ALA A 100 -4.02 -9.50 6.25
N GLU A 101 -3.60 -10.00 7.42
CA GLU A 101 -4.50 -10.39 8.51
C GLU A 101 -5.34 -9.21 9.02
N SER A 102 -4.74 -8.02 9.13
CA SER A 102 -5.49 -6.80 9.47
C SER A 102 -6.55 -6.44 8.42
N TYR A 103 -6.35 -6.77 7.14
CA TYR A 103 -7.38 -6.63 6.12
C TYR A 103 -8.47 -7.70 6.30
N ARG A 104 -8.09 -8.97 6.44
CA ARG A 104 -9.03 -10.08 6.63
C ARG A 104 -9.90 -9.93 7.88
N ALA A 105 -9.36 -9.39 8.97
CA ALA A 105 -10.12 -9.08 10.18
C ALA A 105 -11.26 -8.06 9.97
N ARG A 106 -11.11 -7.16 8.99
CA ARG A 106 -12.15 -6.20 8.58
C ARG A 106 -13.07 -6.75 7.49
N TRP A 107 -12.52 -7.62 6.64
CA TRP A 107 -13.20 -8.21 5.49
C TRP A 107 -12.94 -9.72 5.45
N PRO A 108 -13.77 -10.53 6.14
CA PRO A 108 -13.53 -11.97 6.31
C PRO A 108 -13.49 -12.79 5.02
N TRP A 109 -13.99 -12.26 3.92
CA TRP A 109 -14.01 -12.92 2.60
C TRP A 109 -12.66 -12.86 1.87
N LEU A 110 -11.70 -12.05 2.35
CA LEU A 110 -10.38 -11.93 1.74
C LEU A 110 -9.52 -13.17 1.99
N SER A 111 -8.83 -13.62 0.94
CA SER A 111 -7.94 -14.78 0.97
C SER A 111 -6.48 -14.34 0.93
N ILE A 112 -5.63 -14.89 1.79
CA ILE A 112 -4.20 -14.57 1.82
C ILE A 112 -3.47 -15.60 0.97
N ALA A 113 -2.84 -15.16 -0.13
CA ALA A 113 -2.02 -16.04 -0.95
C ALA A 113 -0.68 -16.29 -0.24
N GLU A 114 -0.43 -17.53 0.13
CA GLU A 114 0.88 -17.94 0.64
C GLU A 114 1.90 -17.92 -0.51
N PRO A 115 3.16 -17.50 -0.27
CA PRO A 115 4.18 -17.55 -1.30
C PRO A 115 4.35 -18.99 -1.76
N GLY A 116 4.09 -19.25 -3.05
CA GLY A 116 4.39 -20.54 -3.66
C GLY A 116 5.87 -20.90 -3.50
N PRO A 117 6.22 -22.20 -3.57
CA PRO A 117 7.63 -22.60 -3.60
C PRO A 117 8.35 -21.84 -4.71
N LYS A 118 9.59 -21.40 -4.46
CA LYS A 118 10.39 -20.59 -5.41
C LYS A 118 10.30 -21.20 -6.82
N GLY A 119 9.60 -20.52 -7.73
CA GLY A 119 9.47 -20.89 -9.14
C GLY A 119 8.23 -21.67 -9.56
N GLY A 120 7.25 -21.92 -8.68
CA GLY A 120 5.97 -22.53 -9.05
C GLY A 120 4.85 -21.48 -9.30
N PRO A 121 3.86 -21.76 -10.17
CA PRO A 121 2.70 -20.90 -10.31
C PRO A 121 1.95 -20.80 -8.98
N LEU A 122 1.39 -19.62 -8.70
CA LEU A 122 0.53 -19.39 -7.53
C LEU A 122 -0.74 -20.24 -7.69
N THR A 123 -0.96 -21.19 -6.78
CA THR A 123 -2.25 -21.86 -6.64
C THR A 123 -3.23 -20.95 -5.89
N PRO A 124 -4.50 -20.87 -6.32
CA PRO A 124 -5.55 -20.13 -5.62
C PRO A 124 -5.78 -20.60 -4.18
#